data_AF-A0A653IH54-F1
#
_entry.id   AF-A0A653IH54-F1
#
_cell.length_a   1.000
_cell.length_b   1.000
_cell.length_c   1.000
_cell.angle_alpha   90.00
_cell.angle_beta   90.00
_cell.angle_gamma   90.00
#
_symmetry.space_group_name_H-M   'P 1'
#
loop_
_entity.id
_entity.type
_entity.pdbx_description
1 polymer ?
#
loop_
_entity_poly.entity_id
_entity_poly.type
_entity_poly.pdbx_seq_one_letter_code
_entity_poly.pdbx_strand_id
1 'polypeptide(L)'
;MDSKGIKLSKLTKARIDDLMGEFADSFDDASKEIRPFVIKLGLSTGIANSKGLYEKLPSGCETSDWEMGSIISGDDFMIFKHLIINEAKRSLTDSEIKKYMRTFIEYGISSLYQIWEDHHNSGDLEEFKIKILS
;
A
#
# COMPACT_ATOMS: atom_id res chain seq x y z
N MET A 1 -6.19 -7.10 -16.83
CA MET A 1 -6.11 -5.71 -16.30
C MET A 1 -5.06 -5.68 -15.20
N ASP A 2 -4.43 -4.53 -14.99
CA ASP A 2 -3.33 -4.39 -14.03
C ASP A 2 -3.27 -2.99 -13.40
N SER A 3 -2.35 -2.82 -12.45
CA SER A 3 -2.09 -1.56 -11.75
C SER A 3 -1.26 -0.55 -12.53
N LYS A 4 -0.91 -0.82 -13.79
CA LYS A 4 -0.08 0.08 -14.59
C LYS A 4 -0.72 1.47 -14.70
N GLY A 5 0.12 2.51 -14.65
CA GLY A 5 -0.31 3.91 -14.69
C GLY A 5 -0.71 4.51 -13.34
N ILE A 6 -0.73 3.73 -12.25
CA ILE A 6 -0.86 4.30 -10.90
C ILE A 6 0.45 4.98 -10.52
N LYS A 7 0.35 6.27 -10.17
CA LYS A 7 1.45 7.09 -9.70
C LYS A 7 1.25 7.42 -8.22
N LEU A 8 2.25 7.10 -7.42
CA LEU A 8 2.30 7.41 -6.00
C LEU A 8 3.14 8.67 -5.76
N SER A 9 2.98 9.26 -4.58
CA SER A 9 3.80 10.37 -4.13
C SER A 9 5.26 9.98 -3.89
N LYS A 10 6.17 10.97 -3.95
CA LYS A 10 7.59 10.75 -3.61
C LYS A 10 7.76 10.33 -2.15
N LEU A 11 6.94 10.87 -1.27
CA LEU A 11 6.95 10.51 0.15
C LEU A 11 6.62 9.03 0.33
N THR A 12 5.55 8.55 -0.30
CA THR A 12 5.18 7.14 -0.27
C THR A 12 6.24 6.25 -0.90
N LYS A 13 6.90 6.69 -1.98
CA LYS A 13 8.04 5.98 -2.56
C LYS A 13 9.20 5.82 -1.55
N ALA A 14 9.57 6.89 -0.83
CA ALA A 14 10.62 6.83 0.19
C ALA A 14 10.24 5.85 1.32
N ARG A 15 9.01 5.95 1.83
CA ARG A 15 8.50 5.03 2.86
C ARG A 15 8.49 3.57 2.43
N ILE A 16 8.18 3.30 1.15
CA ILE A 16 8.26 1.95 0.58
C ILE A 16 9.71 1.46 0.59
N ASP A 17 10.67 2.31 0.19
CA ASP A 17 12.09 1.93 0.18
C ASP A 17 12.58 1.58 1.61
N ASP A 18 12.18 2.36 2.63
CA ASP A 18 12.52 2.08 4.04
C ASP A 18 11.89 0.76 4.53
N LEU A 19 10.59 0.57 4.29
CA LEU A 19 9.89 -0.68 4.62
C LEU A 19 10.48 -1.89 3.87
N MET A 20 10.93 -1.72 2.63
CA MET A 20 11.61 -2.79 1.91
C MET A 20 12.92 -3.20 2.57
N GLY A 21 13.68 -2.24 3.11
CA GLY A 21 14.89 -2.51 3.88
C GLY A 21 14.59 -3.36 5.12
N GLU A 22 13.49 -3.07 5.81
CA GLU A 22 13.02 -3.83 6.97
C GLU A 22 12.69 -5.29 6.63
N PHE A 23 12.00 -5.52 5.50
CA PHE A 23 11.63 -6.88 5.10
C PHE A 23 12.76 -7.64 4.40
N ALA A 24 13.91 -7.02 4.11
CA ALA A 24 14.99 -7.64 3.34
C ALA A 24 15.44 -9.00 3.90
N ASP A 25 15.62 -9.09 5.21
CA ASP A 25 16.09 -10.31 5.88
C ASP A 25 15.02 -11.42 5.97
N SER A 26 13.75 -11.08 5.71
CA SER A 26 12.65 -12.04 5.73
C SER A 26 12.45 -12.76 4.38
N PHE A 27 13.19 -12.36 3.33
CA PHE A 27 13.11 -12.96 2.00
C PHE A 27 14.49 -13.49 1.59
N ASP A 28 14.63 -14.81 1.45
CA ASP A 28 15.90 -15.54 1.30
C ASP A 28 16.79 -15.16 0.10
N ASP A 29 16.30 -14.38 -0.89
CA ASP A 29 17.12 -13.78 -1.97
C ASP A 29 16.30 -12.92 -2.96
N ALA A 30 15.02 -12.66 -2.68
CA ALA A 30 14.08 -12.12 -3.67
C ALA A 30 13.80 -10.62 -3.47
N SER A 31 14.81 -9.76 -3.62
CA SER A 31 14.63 -8.29 -3.65
C SER A 31 13.51 -7.83 -4.60
N LYS A 32 13.23 -8.63 -5.64
CA LYS A 32 12.16 -8.40 -6.62
C LYS A 32 10.75 -8.59 -6.08
N GLU A 33 10.56 -9.43 -5.07
CA GLU A 33 9.24 -9.75 -4.49
C GLU A 33 8.88 -8.86 -3.29
N ILE A 34 9.89 -8.28 -2.63
CA ILE A 34 9.67 -7.40 -1.47
C ILE A 34 8.85 -6.17 -1.86
N ARG A 35 9.18 -5.52 -2.98
CA ARG A 35 8.43 -4.34 -3.43
C ARG A 35 6.95 -4.67 -3.73
N PRO A 36 6.62 -5.72 -4.52
CA PRO A 36 5.26 -6.20 -4.66
C PRO A 36 4.58 -6.49 -3.33
N PHE A 37 5.27 -7.16 -2.40
CA PHE A 37 4.74 -7.47 -1.09
C PHE A 37 4.37 -6.21 -0.31
N VAL A 38 5.29 -5.26 -0.15
CA VAL A 38 5.08 -4.01 0.60
C VAL A 38 3.92 -3.20 0.01
N ILE A 39 3.81 -3.12 -1.32
CA ILE A 39 2.72 -2.37 -1.98
C ILE A 39 1.37 -3.07 -1.80
N LYS A 40 1.32 -4.40 -1.94
CA LYS A 40 0.08 -5.17 -1.71
C LYS A 40 -0.34 -5.10 -0.25
N LEU A 41 0.62 -5.18 0.68
CA LEU A 41 0.39 -5.00 2.11
C LEU A 41 -0.18 -3.60 2.37
N GLY A 42 0.44 -2.55 1.82
CA GLY A 42 -0.07 -1.19 1.90
C GLY A 42 -1.51 -1.05 1.37
N LEU A 43 -1.83 -1.64 0.21
CA LEU A 43 -3.20 -1.62 -0.30
C LEU A 43 -4.19 -2.33 0.65
N SER A 44 -3.84 -3.53 1.12
CA SER A 44 -4.66 -4.30 2.05
C SER A 44 -4.89 -3.57 3.36
N THR A 45 -3.82 -3.04 3.97
CA THR A 45 -3.89 -2.25 5.21
C THR A 45 -4.71 -0.98 5.01
N GLY A 46 -4.55 -0.29 3.89
CA GLY A 46 -5.34 0.89 3.56
C GLY A 46 -6.84 0.57 3.48
N ILE A 47 -7.21 -0.55 2.83
CA ILE A 47 -8.61 -1.00 2.75
C ILE A 47 -9.12 -1.39 4.13
N ALA A 48 -8.36 -2.18 4.89
CA ALA A 48 -8.76 -2.68 6.21
C ALA A 48 -8.98 -1.56 7.24
N ASN A 49 -8.16 -0.50 7.20
CA ASN A 49 -8.27 0.65 8.09
C ASN A 49 -9.34 1.66 7.64
N SER A 50 -9.96 1.45 6.48
CA SER A 50 -10.94 2.37 5.94
C SER A 50 -12.32 2.19 6.56
N LYS A 51 -13.11 3.27 6.55
CA LYS A 51 -14.53 3.27 6.90
C LYS A 51 -15.31 3.77 5.70
N GLY A 52 -15.17 3.07 4.58
CA GLY A 52 -15.57 3.53 3.25
C GLY A 52 -14.44 4.26 2.51
N LEU A 53 -14.78 4.91 1.41
CA LEU A 53 -13.80 5.54 0.53
C LEU A 53 -13.14 6.78 1.17
N TYR A 54 -11.82 6.87 1.05
CA TYR A 54 -11.08 8.07 1.40
C TYR A 54 -11.42 9.23 0.45
N GLU A 55 -11.74 10.38 1.04
CA GLU A 55 -12.11 11.59 0.28
C GLU A 55 -10.89 12.40 -0.20
N LYS A 56 -9.78 12.30 0.52
CA LYS A 56 -8.52 13.03 0.25
C LYS A 56 -7.33 12.08 0.30
N LEU A 57 -6.14 12.58 -0.05
CA LEU A 57 -4.88 11.86 0.18
C LEU A 57 -4.35 12.19 1.58
N PRO A 58 -3.48 11.33 2.16
CA PRO A 58 -2.73 11.69 3.35
C PRO A 58 -1.84 12.91 3.07
N SER A 59 -1.57 13.70 4.11
CA SER A 59 -0.77 14.92 4.00
C SER A 59 0.62 14.64 3.44
N GLY A 60 1.08 15.48 2.49
CA GLY A 60 2.37 15.32 1.83
C GLY A 60 2.37 14.33 0.66
N CYS A 61 1.21 13.73 0.35
CA CYS A 61 1.05 12.78 -0.76
C CYS A 61 0.27 13.35 -1.95
N GLU A 62 0.11 14.69 -2.01
CA GLU A 62 -0.70 15.36 -3.02
C GLU A 62 -0.09 15.24 -4.42
N THR A 63 1.24 15.18 -4.54
CA THR A 63 1.95 15.03 -5.82
C THR A 63 1.97 13.57 -6.29
N SER A 64 2.00 13.36 -7.61
CA SER A 64 1.91 12.03 -8.25
C SER A 64 3.10 11.82 -9.18
N ASP A 65 4.23 11.44 -8.59
CA ASP A 65 5.53 11.59 -9.27
C ASP A 65 6.19 10.24 -9.60
N TRP A 66 5.79 9.15 -8.93
CA TRP A 66 6.44 7.85 -9.09
C TRP A 66 5.49 6.77 -9.58
N GLU A 67 5.73 6.25 -10.79
CA GLU A 67 4.94 5.14 -11.32
C GLU A 67 5.32 3.82 -10.65
N MET A 68 4.36 3.21 -9.96
CA MET A 68 4.63 2.00 -9.18
C MET A 68 4.74 0.73 -10.05
N GLY A 69 4.35 0.78 -11.32
CA GLY A 69 4.41 -0.34 -12.26
C GLY A 69 3.22 -1.31 -12.19
N SER A 70 3.35 -2.43 -12.89
CA SER A 70 2.33 -3.49 -12.98
C SER A 70 2.54 -4.54 -11.89
N ILE A 71 2.43 -4.10 -10.63
CA ILE A 71 2.67 -4.92 -9.44
C ILE A 71 1.44 -5.73 -9.05
N ILE A 72 0.25 -5.17 -9.25
CA ILE A 72 -1.03 -5.81 -8.94
C ILE A 72 -1.69 -6.14 -10.27
N SER A 73 -1.76 -7.43 -10.59
CA SER A 73 -2.25 -7.93 -11.88
C SER A 73 -3.02 -9.24 -11.71
N GLY A 74 -3.76 -9.62 -12.74
CA GLY A 74 -4.53 -10.88 -12.74
C GLY A 74 -5.53 -10.94 -11.59
N ASP A 75 -5.47 -12.03 -10.83
CA ASP A 75 -6.40 -12.32 -9.73
C ASP A 75 -6.29 -11.30 -8.60
N ASP A 76 -5.08 -10.83 -8.26
CA ASP A 76 -4.90 -9.81 -7.22
C ASP A 76 -5.65 -8.52 -7.59
N PHE A 77 -5.56 -8.10 -8.85
CA PHE A 77 -6.28 -6.91 -9.32
C PHE A 77 -7.79 -7.09 -9.21
N MET A 78 -8.31 -8.28 -9.55
CA MET A 78 -9.73 -8.59 -9.42
C MET A 78 -10.18 -8.56 -7.95
N ILE A 79 -9.42 -9.18 -7.05
CA ILE A 79 -9.71 -9.19 -5.61
C ILE A 79 -9.78 -7.76 -5.08
N PHE A 80 -8.74 -6.96 -5.28
CA PHE A 80 -8.71 -5.58 -4.79
C PHE A 80 -9.79 -4.71 -5.43
N LYS A 81 -10.10 -4.92 -6.72
CA LYS A 81 -11.22 -4.25 -7.38
C LYS A 81 -12.54 -4.54 -6.66
N HIS A 82 -12.82 -5.81 -6.34
CA HIS A 82 -14.05 -6.17 -5.64
C HIS A 82 -14.13 -5.59 -4.23
N LEU A 83 -13.01 -5.59 -3.49
CA LEU A 83 -12.94 -4.97 -2.17
C LEU A 83 -13.24 -3.46 -2.23
N ILE A 84 -12.62 -2.75 -3.17
CA ILE A 84 -12.86 -1.30 -3.36
C ILE A 84 -14.30 -1.01 -3.77
N ILE A 85 -14.90 -1.84 -4.64
CA ILE A 85 -16.33 -1.70 -5.00
C ILE A 85 -17.22 -1.90 -3.77
N ASN A 86 -16.89 -2.86 -2.91
CA ASN A 86 -17.62 -3.10 -1.67
C ASN A 86 -17.51 -1.90 -0.71
N GLU A 87 -16.35 -1.27 -0.60
CA GLU A 87 -16.17 -0.04 0.19
C GLU A 87 -16.92 1.15 -0.42
N ALA A 88 -16.99 1.22 -1.75
CA ALA A 88 -17.69 2.29 -2.46
C ALA A 88 -19.23 2.20 -2.40
N LYS A 89 -19.78 1.00 -2.14
CA LYS A 89 -21.23 0.71 -2.20
C LYS A 89 -21.89 1.09 -3.53
N ARG A 90 -21.11 1.18 -4.61
CA ARG A 90 -21.55 1.50 -5.97
C ARG A 90 -20.62 0.88 -6.99
N SER A 91 -21.10 0.71 -8.22
CA SER A 91 -20.24 0.34 -9.35
C SER A 91 -19.20 1.42 -9.63
N LEU A 92 -18.00 0.99 -9.98
CA LEU A 92 -16.87 1.85 -10.32
C LEU A 92 -16.28 1.44 -11.68
N THR A 93 -15.86 2.43 -12.45
CA THR A 93 -15.05 2.23 -13.66
C THR A 93 -13.62 1.83 -13.28
N ASP A 94 -12.89 1.19 -14.19
CA ASP A 94 -11.49 0.80 -13.89
C ASP A 94 -10.59 2.01 -13.62
N SER A 95 -10.90 3.18 -14.20
CA SER A 95 -10.19 4.44 -13.92
C SER A 95 -10.41 4.89 -12.47
N GLU A 96 -11.66 4.83 -11.99
CA GLU A 96 -11.98 5.10 -10.57
C GLU A 96 -11.32 4.07 -9.66
N ILE A 97 -11.34 2.79 -10.02
CA ILE A 97 -10.66 1.74 -9.24
C ILE A 97 -9.18 2.05 -9.09
N LYS A 98 -8.48 2.41 -10.17
CA LYS A 98 -7.06 2.78 -10.09
C LYS A 98 -6.82 4.02 -9.24
N LYS A 99 -7.72 5.01 -9.31
CA LYS A 99 -7.68 6.20 -8.45
C LYS A 99 -7.83 5.82 -6.97
N TYR A 100 -8.78 4.96 -6.63
CA TYR A 100 -8.96 4.50 -5.26
C TYR A 100 -7.83 3.59 -4.80
N MET A 101 -7.32 2.68 -5.65
CA MET A 101 -6.13 1.87 -5.35
C MET A 101 -4.96 2.77 -4.95
N ARG A 102 -4.72 3.86 -5.69
CA ARG A 102 -3.71 4.86 -5.27
C ARG A 102 -3.99 5.36 -3.87
N THR A 103 -5.19 5.88 -3.60
CA THR A 103 -5.51 6.49 -2.31
C THR A 103 -5.37 5.49 -1.16
N PHE A 104 -5.85 4.26 -1.34
CA PHE A 104 -5.70 3.20 -0.36
C PHE A 104 -4.23 2.83 -0.12
N ILE A 105 -3.41 2.71 -1.17
CA ILE A 105 -1.96 2.47 -1.02
C ILE A 105 -1.30 3.59 -0.22
N GLU A 106 -1.59 4.85 -0.54
CA GLU A 106 -0.96 6.00 0.13
C GLU A 106 -1.29 6.02 1.63
N TYR A 107 -2.56 5.78 2.00
CA TYR A 107 -2.94 5.66 3.41
C TYR A 107 -2.34 4.45 4.09
N GLY A 108 -2.41 3.28 3.46
CA GLY A 108 -1.92 2.06 4.09
C GLY A 108 -0.41 2.08 4.26
N ILE A 109 0.37 2.58 3.29
CA ILE A 109 1.81 2.80 3.47
C ILE A 109 2.07 3.84 4.57
N SER A 110 1.28 4.92 4.65
CA SER A 110 1.43 5.89 5.74
C SER A 110 1.18 5.26 7.12
N SER A 111 0.18 4.38 7.25
CA SER A 111 -0.10 3.66 8.49
C SER A 111 1.02 2.67 8.83
N LEU A 112 1.44 1.85 7.87
CA LEU A 112 2.53 0.88 8.06
C LEU A 112 3.83 1.56 8.46
N TYR A 113 4.17 2.66 7.80
CA TYR A 113 5.37 3.42 8.11
C TYR A 113 5.33 4.04 9.50
N GLN A 114 4.16 4.54 9.96
CA GLN A 114 4.05 5.04 11.33
C GLN A 114 4.31 3.93 12.35
N ILE A 115 3.72 2.74 12.14
CA ILE A 115 3.94 1.59 13.01
C ILE A 115 5.43 1.22 12.98
N TRP A 116 6.05 1.18 11.80
CA TRP A 116 7.49 0.91 11.67
C TRP A 116 8.34 1.93 12.42
N GLU A 117 8.09 3.24 12.24
CA GLU A 117 8.84 4.32 12.88
C GLU A 117 8.72 4.28 14.42
N ASP A 118 7.54 3.96 14.94
CA ASP A 118 7.30 3.83 16.38
C ASP A 118 8.13 2.68 17.01
N HIS A 119 8.34 1.58 16.27
CA HIS A 119 9.05 0.38 16.75
C HIS A 119 10.53 0.34 16.39
N HIS A 120 10.91 0.93 15.25
CA HIS A 120 12.30 1.02 14.83
C HIS A 120 13.12 1.86 15.82
N ASN A 121 12.51 2.90 16.39
CA ASN A 121 13.14 3.72 17.42
C ASN A 121 13.20 3.03 18.81
N SER A 122 12.35 2.05 19.07
CA SER A 122 12.35 1.28 20.34
C SER A 122 13.23 0.03 20.28
N GLY A 123 13.58 -0.45 19.08
CA GLY A 123 14.36 -1.67 18.84
C GLY A 123 13.55 -2.97 18.95
N ASP A 124 12.22 -2.90 19.05
CA ASP A 124 11.33 -4.07 19.16
C ASP A 124 10.69 -4.43 17.80
N LEU A 125 11.43 -5.22 17.02
CA LEU A 125 11.03 -5.68 15.68
C LEU A 125 9.85 -6.66 15.71
N GLU A 126 9.72 -7.42 16.79
CA GLU A 126 8.69 -8.45 16.93
C GLU A 126 7.33 -7.79 17.17
N GLU A 127 7.31 -6.69 17.92
CA GLU A 127 6.12 -5.87 18.12
C GLU A 127 5.60 -5.25 16.81
N PHE A 128 6.49 -4.80 15.91
CA PHE A 128 6.12 -4.34 14.57
C PHE A 128 5.39 -5.41 13.76
N LYS A 129 5.95 -6.62 13.71
CA LYS A 129 5.36 -7.76 12.96
C LYS A 129 4.02 -8.19 13.55
N ILE A 130 3.89 -8.21 14.88
CA ILE A 130 2.63 -8.53 15.56
C ILE A 130 1.55 -7.50 15.21
N LYS A 131 1.86 -6.20 15.25
CA LYS A 131 0.88 -5.13 15.01
C LYS A 131 0.38 -5.05 13.57
N ILE A 132 1.19 -5.48 12.59
CA ILE A 132 0.74 -5.55 11.19
C ILE A 132 -0.22 -6.72 10.96
N LEU A 133 -0.12 -7.79 11.76
CA LEU A 133 -0.90 -9.02 11.60
C LEU A 133 -2.13 -9.11 12.51
N SER A 134 -2.25 -8.24 13.52
CA SER A 134 -3.36 -8.17 14.48
C SER A 134 -4.47 -7.22 14.04
#